data_AF-A0AAW6H9H7-F1
#
_entry.id   AF-A0AAW6H9H7-F1
#
_cell.length_a   1.000
_cell.length_b   1.000
_cell.length_c   1.000
_cell.angle_alpha   90.00
_cell.angle_beta   90.00
_cell.angle_gamma   90.00
#
_symmetry.space_group_name_H-M   'P 1'
#
loop_
_entity.id
_entity.type
_entity.pdbx_description
1 polymer ?
#
loop_
_entity_poly.entity_id
_entity_poly.type
_entity_poly.pdbx_seq_one_letter_code
_entity_poly.pdbx_strand_id
1 'polypeptide(L)' 'MKTIVNIPSRQNTMRELRDYLMIALGMVLYGIGWTVFLLPNDITTGGVPGIASIVYFATGFPVQYTYF' A
#
# COMPACT_ATOMS: atom_id res chain seq x y z
N MET A 1 -36.86 -19.21 -2.12
CA MET A 1 -35.46 -18.83 -2.43
C MET A 1 -34.62 -19.21 -1.20
N LYS A 2 -33.81 -20.28 -1.27
CA LYS A 2 -32.97 -20.68 -0.12
C LYS A 2 -31.69 -19.86 -0.15
N THR A 3 -31.52 -18.93 0.77
CA THR A 3 -30.26 -18.21 0.97
C THR A 3 -29.27 -19.19 1.56
N ILE A 4 -28.39 -19.73 0.73
CA ILE A 4 -27.29 -20.60 1.15
C ILE A 4 -26.27 -19.71 1.85
N VAL A 5 -26.35 -19.64 3.17
CA VAL A 5 -25.35 -18.94 3.98
C VAL A 5 -24.09 -19.80 3.96
N ASN A 6 -23.08 -19.35 3.22
CA ASN A 6 -21.75 -19.98 3.22
C ASN A 6 -21.06 -19.61 4.53
N ILE A 7 -21.18 -20.46 5.55
CA ILE A 7 -20.47 -20.29 6.81
C ILE A 7 -18.98 -20.50 6.49
N PRO A 8 -18.13 -19.47 6.62
CA PRO A 8 -16.72 -19.62 6.30
C PRO A 8 -16.14 -20.70 7.22
N SER A 9 -15.64 -21.78 6.62
CA SER A 9 -14.94 -22.81 7.37
C SER A 9 -13.68 -22.20 8.00
N ARG A 10 -13.22 -22.71 9.15
CA ARG A 10 -11.97 -22.25 9.78
C ARG A 10 -10.80 -22.25 8.79
N GLN A 11 -10.80 -23.19 7.84
CA GLN A 11 -9.78 -23.29 6.81
C GLN A 11 -9.86 -22.17 5.77
N ASN A 12 -11.06 -21.72 5.39
CA ASN A 12 -11.22 -20.57 4.48
C ASN A 12 -10.81 -19.26 5.16
N THR A 13 -11.21 -19.08 6.43
CA THR A 13 -10.83 -17.87 7.21
C THR A 13 -9.32 -17.77 7.38
N MET A 14 -8.63 -18.90 7.62
CA MET A 14 -7.17 -18.93 7.78
C MET A 14 -6.44 -18.61 6.47
N ARG A 15 -7.02 -18.99 5.32
CA ARG A 15 -6.47 -18.64 3.99
C ARG A 15 -6.63 -17.15 3.72
N GLU A 16 -7.83 -16.60 3.91
CA GLU A 16 -8.06 -15.16 3.74
C GLU A 16 -7.16 -14.32 4.65
N LEU A 17 -7.00 -14.73 5.91
CA LEU A 17 -6.07 -14.06 6.83
C LEU A 17 -4.64 -14.05 6.27
N ARG A 18 -4.16 -15.19 5.76
CA ARG A 18 -2.83 -15.28 5.15
C ARG A 18 -2.71 -14.38 3.93
N ASP A 19 -3.74 -14.31 3.09
CA ASP A 19 -3.73 -13.48 1.89
C ASP A 19 -3.66 -11.99 2.26
N TYR A 20 -4.45 -11.54 3.24
CA TYR A 20 -4.36 -10.17 3.75
C TYR A 20 -3.01 -9.86 4.41
N LEU A 21 -2.43 -10.80 5.15
CA LEU A 21 -1.09 -10.62 5.72
C LEU A 21 -0.01 -10.49 4.65
N MET A 22 -0.10 -11.27 3.57
CA MET A 22 0.82 -11.18 2.43
C MET A 22 0.68 -9.84 1.69
N ILE A 23 -0.55 -9.36 1.50
CA ILE A 23 -0.81 -8.04 0.91
C ILE A 23 -0.22 -6.94 1.81
N ALA A 24 -0.50 -6.98 3.12
CA ALA A 24 0.02 -6.00 4.07
C ALA A 24 1.56 -5.97 4.07
N LEU A 25 2.20 -7.14 4.05
CA LEU A 25 3.66 -7.24 3.95
C LEU A 25 4.18 -6.61 2.65
N GLY A 26 3.53 -6.89 1.51
CA GLY A 26 3.87 -6.27 0.23
C GLY A 26 3.75 -4.75 0.25
N MET A 27 2.70 -4.21 0.87
CA MET A 27 2.48 -2.77 1.02
C MET A 27 3.57 -2.10 1.87
N VAL A 28 3.99 -2.75 2.96
CA VAL A 28 5.09 -2.25 3.81
C VAL A 28 6.41 -2.24 3.04
N LEU A 29 6.73 -3.32 2.33
CA LEU A 29 7.94 -3.41 1.51
C LEU A 29 7.95 -2.35 0.39
N TYR A 30 6.80 -2.11 -0.24
CA TYR A 30 6.64 -1.04 -1.23
C TYR A 30 6.90 0.34 -0.61
N GLY A 31 6.32 0.64 0.55
CA GLY A 31 6.54 1.92 1.24
C GLY A 31 8.00 2.16 1.62
N ILE A 32 8.70 1.13 2.12
CA ILE A 32 10.14 1.20 2.40
C ILE A 32 10.91 1.44 1.11
N GLY A 33 10.60 0.68 0.05
CA GLY A 33 11.23 0.81 -1.26
C GLY A 33 11.12 2.23 -1.82
N TRP A 34 9.92 2.79 -1.76
CA TRP A 34 9.63 4.14 -2.23
C TRP A 34 10.39 5.21 -1.43
N THR A 35 10.29 5.18 -0.10
CA THR A 35 10.89 6.22 0.77
C THR A 35 12.40 6.18 0.85
N VAL A 36 13.02 4.98 0.79
CA VAL A 36 14.47 4.81 0.93
C VAL A 36 15.20 4.90 -0.41
N PHE A 37 14.62 4.38 -1.50
CA PHE A 37 15.31 4.31 -2.78
C PHE A 37 14.79 5.33 -3.80
N LEU A 38 13.47 5.44 -3.98
CA LEU A 38 12.94 6.26 -5.06
C LEU A 38 12.95 7.76 -4.71
N LEU A 39 12.46 8.11 -3.52
CA LEU A 39 12.32 9.49 -3.08
C LEU A 39 13.66 10.25 -3.01
N PRO A 40 14.77 9.69 -2.51
CA PRO A 40 16.05 10.41 -2.49
C PRO A 40 16.75 10.52 -3.84
N ASN A 41 16.30 9.76 -4.85
CA ASN A 41 16.87 9.78 -6.20
C ASN A 41 15.99 10.58 -7.18
N ASP A 42 15.02 11.35 -6.69
CA ASP A 42 14.06 12.12 -7.49
C ASP A 42 13.26 11.27 -8.50
N ILE A 43 13.10 9.97 -8.21
CA ILE A 43 12.33 9.04 -9.05
C ILE A 43 10.89 9.02 -8.55
N THR A 44 9.97 9.54 -9.36
CA THR A 44 8.54 9.50 -9.05
C THR A 44 7.88 8.18 -9.43
N THR A 45 6.84 7.78 -8.69
CA THR A 45 5.96 6.65 -9.04
C THR A 45 4.69 7.17 -9.70
N GLY A 46 3.82 6.27 -10.20
CA GLY A 46 2.46 6.65 -10.59
C GLY A 46 1.54 6.86 -9.37
N GLY A 47 0.37 7.49 -9.59
CA GLY A 47 -0.70 7.63 -8.61
C GLY A 47 -0.45 8.66 -7.51
N VAL A 48 -1.09 8.47 -6.34
CA VAL A 48 -0.96 9.34 -5.15
C VAL A 48 0.49 9.50 -4.66
N PRO A 49 1.31 8.43 -4.49
CA PRO A 49 2.71 8.59 -4.08
C PRO A 49 3.53 9.44 -5.06
N GLY A 50 3.20 9.39 -6.35
CA GLY A 50 3.84 10.19 -7.38
C GLY A 50 3.58 11.68 -7.21
N ILE A 51 2.32 12.04 -6.98
CA ILE A 51 1.91 13.44 -6.76
C ILE A 51 2.60 13.98 -5.50
N ALA A 52 2.59 13.22 -4.40
CA ALA A 52 3.29 13.59 -3.16
C ALA A 52 4.80 13.76 -3.39
N SER A 53 5.42 12.86 -4.16
CA SER A 53 6.85 12.94 -4.50
C SER A 53 7.17 14.21 -5.29
N ILE A 54 6.35 14.58 -6.28
CA ILE A 54 6.54 15.81 -7.07
C ILE A 54 6.47 17.05 -6.18
N VAL A 55 5.50 17.12 -5.25
CA VAL A 55 5.41 18.23 -4.31
C VAL A 55 6.66 18.30 -3.43
N TYR A 56 7.14 17.16 -2.93
CA TYR A 56 8.38 17.08 -2.17
C TYR A 56 9.60 17.53 -2.98
N PHE A 57 9.74 17.10 -4.24
CA PHE A 57 10.85 17.53 -5.11
C PHE A 57 10.83 19.03 -5.40
N ALA A 58 9.63 19.60 -5.58
CA ALA A 58 9.47 21.02 -5.91
C ALA A 58 9.64 21.95 -4.69
N THR A 59 9.29 21.49 -3.48
CA THR A 59 9.15 22.37 -2.30
C THR A 59 9.95 21.94 -1.09
N GLY A 60 10.45 20.71 -1.06
CA GLY A 60 11.03 20.09 0.14
C GLY A 60 10.00 19.77 1.23
N PHE A 61 8.71 19.97 0.98
CA PHE A 61 7.66 19.75 1.97
C PHE A 61 7.44 18.26 2.22
N PRO A 62 7.36 17.79 3.48
CA PRO A 62 7.36 16.36 3.78
C PRO A 62 6.20 15.60 3.11
N VAL A 63 6.52 14.50 2.42
CA VAL A 63 5.58 13.72 1.60
C VAL A 63 4.35 13.21 2.37
N GLN A 64 4.47 13.01 3.68
CA GLN A 64 3.41 12.43 4.52
C GLN A 64 2.19 13.35 4.62
N TYR A 65 2.39 14.67 4.48
CA TYR A 65 1.31 15.65 4.56
C TYR A 65 0.61 15.87 3.21
N THR A 66 1.27 15.49 2.12
CA THR A 66 0.76 15.66 0.75
C THR A 66 0.17 14.37 0.17
N TYR A 67 0.24 13.27 0.93
CA TYR A 67 -0.31 11.98 0.57
C TYR A 67 -1.74 11.86 1.12
N PHE A 68 -2.73 11.75 0.22
CA PHE A 68 -4.17 11.76 0.54
C PHE A 68 -4.90 10.49 0.11
#